data_AF-A0A5S3WWQ5-F1
#
_entry.id   AF-A0A5S3WWQ5-F1
#
_cell.length_a   1.000
_cell.length_b   1.000
_cell.length_c   1.000
_cell.angle_alpha   90.00
_cell.angle_beta   90.00
_cell.angle_gamma   90.00
#
_symmetry.space_group_name_H-M   'P 1'
#
loop_
_entity.id
_entity.type
_entity.pdbx_description
1 polymer ?
#
loop_
_entity_poly.entity_id
_entity_poly.type
_entity_poly.pdbx_seq_one_letter_code
_entity_poly.pdbx_strand_id
1 'polypeptide(L)'
;MMQEAIKSRLSPTKLKSMRVENGWSQEKLASVTGLSLRTIQRIEKDGKCSVESKLAIAAALNMTPSELLHDYPEKVGDGTLNYGGMIGLLSIVGLCSLLVAWEWKNPEIFINPMNALFIGLTVFGLSMMSSGFQATVNAFGTVIWIFKQPQDQLLVQAHLPVLRRALVYCYTAGVIWTLTEVVEAGFYGSQTSNNSMSLNDILFSMQSMLYAVMLAEFLIRPLMNRITWLLSRQH
;
A
#
# COMPACT_ATOMS: atom_id res chain seq x y z
N MET A 1 4.54 1.92 -33.97
CA MET A 1 4.47 2.10 -32.51
C MET A 1 5.26 1.06 -31.72
N MET A 2 4.94 -0.24 -31.73
CA MET A 2 5.67 -1.24 -30.90
C MET A 2 7.16 -1.39 -31.29
N GLN A 3 7.50 -1.28 -32.58
CA GLN A 3 8.90 -1.34 -33.04
C GLN A 3 9.74 -0.08 -32.71
N GLU A 4 9.14 1.09 -32.50
CA GLU A 4 9.84 2.29 -32.05
C GLU A 4 10.12 2.27 -30.54
N ALA A 5 9.15 1.80 -29.75
CA ALA A 5 9.29 1.57 -28.31
C ALA A 5 10.38 0.53 -27.97
N ILE A 6 10.64 -0.39 -28.89
CA ILE A 6 11.70 -1.38 -28.76
C ILE A 6 13.10 -0.73 -28.93
N LYS A 7 13.22 0.31 -29.77
CA LYS A 7 14.48 1.04 -30.04
C LYS A 7 14.78 2.18 -29.06
N SER A 8 13.80 2.62 -28.27
CA SER A 8 13.95 3.71 -27.31
C SER A 8 14.76 3.30 -26.07
N ARG A 9 15.37 4.29 -25.41
CA ARG A 9 16.14 4.08 -24.18
C ARG A 9 15.20 3.76 -23.01
N LEU A 10 15.66 2.92 -22.09
CA LEU A 10 15.04 2.75 -20.78
C LEU A 10 15.24 4.03 -19.96
N SER A 11 14.27 4.33 -19.10
CA SER A 11 14.45 5.28 -18.01
C SER A 11 15.38 4.67 -16.95
N PRO A 12 16.59 5.23 -16.74
CA PRO A 12 17.49 4.72 -15.72
C PRO A 12 16.96 4.99 -14.31
N THR A 13 16.29 6.13 -14.13
CA THR A 13 15.68 6.56 -12.86
C THR A 13 14.59 5.59 -12.42
N LYS A 14 13.69 5.22 -13.34
CA LYS A 14 12.60 4.28 -13.09
C LYS A 14 13.10 2.85 -12.87
N LEU A 15 14.12 2.42 -13.62
CA LEU A 15 14.74 1.12 -13.37
C LEU A 15 15.32 1.06 -11.94
N LYS A 16 16.05 2.09 -11.55
CA LYS A 16 16.64 2.19 -10.20
C LYS A 16 15.56 2.23 -9.12
N SER A 17 14.49 3.00 -9.32
CA SER A 17 13.38 3.08 -8.35
C SER A 17 12.70 1.73 -8.19
N MET A 18 12.36 1.05 -9.30
CA MET A 18 11.73 -0.28 -9.27
C MET A 18 12.62 -1.34 -8.65
N ARG A 19 13.95 -1.26 -8.88
CA ARG A 19 14.91 -2.17 -8.24
C ARG A 19 14.94 -1.97 -6.72
N VAL A 20 15.03 -0.72 -6.26
CA VAL A 20 15.03 -0.38 -4.82
C VAL A 20 13.69 -0.74 -4.18
N GLU A 21 12.60 -0.52 -4.88
CA GLU A 21 11.25 -0.91 -4.48
C GLU A 21 11.11 -2.42 -4.25
N ASN A 22 11.72 -3.24 -5.09
CA ASN A 22 11.78 -4.69 -4.89
C ASN A 22 12.85 -5.13 -3.87
N GLY A 23 13.57 -4.18 -3.24
CA GLY A 23 14.63 -4.48 -2.27
C GLY A 23 15.87 -5.13 -2.89
N TRP A 24 16.11 -4.93 -4.19
CA TRP A 24 17.18 -5.60 -4.92
C TRP A 24 18.46 -4.76 -4.98
N SER A 25 19.61 -5.42 -4.80
CA SER A 25 20.89 -4.85 -5.23
C SER A 25 21.06 -4.97 -6.75
N GLN A 26 22.05 -4.28 -7.32
CA GLN A 26 22.33 -4.40 -8.76
C GLN A 26 22.71 -5.85 -9.14
N GLU A 27 23.42 -6.54 -8.25
CA GLU A 27 23.78 -7.96 -8.37
C GLU A 27 22.54 -8.84 -8.34
N LYS A 28 21.58 -8.54 -7.46
CA LYS A 28 20.32 -9.30 -7.40
C LYS A 28 19.53 -9.12 -8.69
N LEU A 29 19.38 -7.89 -9.20
CA LEU A 29 18.70 -7.66 -10.47
C LEU A 29 19.41 -8.37 -11.64
N ALA A 30 20.74 -8.34 -11.67
CA ALA A 30 21.53 -9.08 -12.65
C ALA A 30 21.23 -10.59 -12.61
N SER A 31 21.22 -11.18 -11.40
CA SER A 31 20.92 -12.60 -11.23
C SER A 31 19.51 -13.00 -11.68
N VAL A 32 18.50 -12.18 -11.37
CA VAL A 32 17.09 -12.48 -11.70
C VAL A 32 16.83 -12.30 -13.19
N THR A 33 17.48 -11.33 -13.83
CA THR A 33 17.33 -11.05 -15.26
C THR A 33 18.20 -11.93 -16.16
N GLY A 34 19.16 -12.67 -15.59
CA GLY A 34 20.18 -13.38 -16.34
C GLY A 34 21.18 -12.46 -17.08
N LEU A 35 21.22 -11.17 -16.72
CA LEU A 35 22.15 -10.19 -17.29
C LEU A 35 23.42 -10.09 -16.44
N SER A 36 24.52 -9.64 -17.03
CA SER A 36 25.74 -9.35 -16.25
C SER A 36 25.55 -8.12 -15.34
N LEU A 37 26.23 -8.08 -14.20
CA LEU A 37 26.25 -6.90 -13.32
C LEU A 37 26.67 -5.62 -14.08
N ARG A 38 27.68 -5.74 -14.94
CA ARG A 38 28.16 -4.63 -15.79
C ARG A 38 27.07 -4.15 -16.76
N THR A 39 26.23 -5.06 -17.26
CA THR A 39 25.08 -4.71 -18.10
C THR A 39 24.07 -3.90 -17.29
N ILE A 40 23.67 -4.36 -16.10
CA ILE A 40 22.73 -3.63 -15.23
C ILE A 40 23.27 -2.24 -14.87
N GLN A 41 24.54 -2.15 -14.45
CA GLN A 41 25.19 -0.88 -14.12
C GLN A 41 25.19 0.10 -15.30
N ARG A 42 25.49 -0.39 -16.52
CA ARG A 42 25.45 0.45 -17.72
C ARG A 42 24.04 0.90 -18.06
N ILE A 43 23.04 0.04 -17.88
CA ILE A 43 21.63 0.40 -18.14
C ILE A 43 21.14 1.43 -17.12
N GLU A 44 21.46 1.28 -15.83
CA GLU A 44 21.14 2.27 -14.79
C GLU A 44 21.90 3.60 -14.94
N LYS A 45 22.98 3.63 -15.72
CA LYS A 45 23.74 4.85 -16.01
C LYS A 45 23.27 5.53 -17.30
N ASP A 46 23.15 4.78 -18.39
CA ASP A 46 23.01 5.33 -19.73
C ASP A 46 21.65 5.03 -20.39
N GLY A 47 20.82 4.16 -19.79
CA GLY A 47 19.50 3.77 -20.30
C GLY A 47 19.51 2.95 -21.59
N LYS A 48 20.69 2.63 -22.13
CA LYS A 48 20.86 1.88 -23.39
C LYS A 48 20.97 0.38 -23.14
N CYS A 49 20.09 -0.40 -23.75
CA CYS A 49 20.11 -1.86 -23.71
C CYS A 49 19.62 -2.48 -25.02
N SER A 50 19.85 -3.79 -25.19
CA SER A 50 19.22 -4.56 -26.26
C SER A 50 17.73 -4.79 -25.97
N VAL A 51 16.99 -5.24 -26.98
CA VAL A 51 15.57 -5.60 -26.85
C VAL A 51 15.39 -6.74 -25.86
N GLU A 52 16.25 -7.74 -25.92
CA GLU A 52 16.27 -8.91 -25.06
C GLU A 52 16.54 -8.50 -23.61
N SER A 53 17.50 -7.59 -23.40
CA SER A 53 17.79 -7.05 -22.06
C SER A 53 16.58 -6.29 -21.50
N LYS A 54 15.89 -5.51 -22.34
CA LYS A 54 14.67 -4.78 -21.95
C LYS A 54 13.55 -5.74 -21.56
N LEU A 55 13.32 -6.79 -22.36
CA LEU A 55 12.33 -7.82 -22.08
C LEU A 55 12.65 -8.59 -20.80
N ALA A 56 13.91 -8.97 -20.59
CA ALA A 56 14.34 -9.67 -19.38
C ALA A 56 14.14 -8.84 -18.11
N ILE A 57 14.49 -7.54 -18.16
CA ILE A 57 14.26 -6.61 -17.05
C ILE A 57 12.77 -6.42 -16.79
N ALA A 58 11.97 -6.23 -17.83
CA ALA A 58 10.52 -6.07 -17.72
C ALA A 58 9.86 -7.31 -17.10
N ALA A 59 10.24 -8.50 -17.57
CA ALA A 59 9.77 -9.78 -17.03
C ALA A 59 10.16 -9.96 -15.56
N ALA A 60 11.42 -9.67 -15.21
CA ALA A 60 11.87 -9.75 -13.82
C ALA A 60 11.08 -8.82 -12.89
N LEU A 61 10.75 -7.61 -13.36
CA LEU A 61 10.01 -6.61 -12.59
C LEU A 61 8.48 -6.79 -12.66
N ASN A 62 7.96 -7.80 -13.36
CA ASN A 62 6.53 -8.00 -13.64
C ASN A 62 5.84 -6.78 -14.28
N MET A 63 6.51 -6.15 -15.25
CA MET A 63 6.01 -4.98 -15.97
C MET A 63 6.08 -5.18 -17.49
N THR A 64 5.37 -4.36 -18.25
CA THR A 64 5.57 -4.34 -19.70
C THR A 64 6.83 -3.54 -20.08
N PRO A 65 7.53 -3.87 -21.19
CA PRO A 65 8.69 -3.12 -21.66
C PRO A 65 8.42 -1.63 -21.87
N SER A 66 7.19 -1.28 -22.24
CA SER A 66 6.74 0.09 -22.48
C SER A 66 6.75 0.93 -21.20
N GLU A 67 6.39 0.34 -20.06
CA GLU A 67 6.38 1.04 -18.77
C GLU A 67 7.78 1.46 -18.34
N LEU A 68 8.84 0.79 -18.79
CA LEU A 68 10.22 1.09 -18.43
C LEU A 68 10.86 2.19 -19.28
N LEU A 69 10.19 2.68 -20.33
CA LEU A 69 10.77 3.61 -21.30
C LEU A 69 10.82 5.05 -20.80
N HIS A 70 9.83 5.43 -19.98
CA HIS A 70 9.65 6.79 -19.55
C HIS A 70 9.80 6.90 -18.05
N ASP A 71 10.45 7.98 -17.61
CA ASP A 71 10.40 8.38 -16.21
C ASP A 71 8.94 8.55 -15.77
N TYR A 72 8.72 8.51 -14.46
CA TYR A 72 7.41 8.88 -13.94
C TYR A 72 7.04 10.29 -14.42
N PRO A 73 5.76 10.54 -14.73
CA PRO A 73 5.30 11.88 -15.06
C PRO A 73 5.75 12.83 -13.96
N GLU A 74 6.40 13.94 -14.37
CA GLU A 74 6.94 14.92 -13.42
C GLU A 74 5.82 15.53 -12.60
N LYS A 75 4.66 15.78 -13.23
CA LYS A 75 3.43 16.28 -12.64
C LYS A 75 2.30 15.28 -12.86
N VAL A 76 1.50 15.07 -11.81
CA VAL A 76 0.40 14.10 -11.83
C VAL A 76 -0.90 14.75 -11.41
N GLY A 77 -1.94 14.44 -12.19
CA GLY A 77 -3.33 14.77 -11.91
C GLY A 77 -3.74 16.18 -12.36
N ASP A 78 -5.02 16.30 -12.68
CA ASP A 78 -5.67 17.49 -13.24
C ASP A 78 -6.53 18.25 -12.19
N GLY A 79 -6.52 17.81 -10.94
CA GLY A 79 -7.34 18.39 -9.87
C GLY A 79 -8.83 18.03 -9.90
N THR A 80 -9.28 17.19 -10.83
CA THR A 80 -10.70 16.81 -10.97
C THR A 80 -11.19 15.88 -9.86
N LEU A 81 -12.50 15.81 -9.68
CA LEU A 81 -13.12 14.84 -8.77
C LEU A 81 -12.93 13.41 -9.30
N ASN A 82 -12.59 12.49 -8.39
CA ASN A 82 -12.45 11.09 -8.68
C ASN A 82 -13.76 10.34 -8.39
N TYR A 83 -14.73 10.47 -9.29
CA TYR A 83 -16.03 9.80 -9.15
C TYR A 83 -15.91 8.28 -8.98
N GLY A 84 -14.95 7.64 -9.66
CA GLY A 84 -14.71 6.20 -9.51
C GLY A 84 -14.27 5.82 -8.09
N GLY A 85 -13.38 6.61 -7.48
CA GLY A 85 -12.97 6.42 -6.09
C GLY A 85 -14.11 6.67 -5.10
N MET A 86 -14.92 7.71 -5.34
CA MET A 86 -16.09 8.02 -4.51
C MET A 86 -17.15 6.91 -4.56
N ILE A 87 -17.52 6.46 -5.75
CA ILE A 87 -18.52 5.39 -5.95
C ILE A 87 -17.99 4.07 -5.35
N GLY A 88 -16.71 3.76 -5.56
CA GLY A 88 -16.08 2.57 -4.97
C GLY A 88 -16.13 2.58 -3.44
N LEU A 89 -15.76 3.70 -2.81
CA LEU A 89 -15.83 3.85 -1.35
C LEU A 89 -17.27 3.73 -0.84
N LEU A 90 -18.23 4.40 -1.49
CA LEU A 90 -19.65 4.29 -1.15
C LEU A 90 -20.17 2.86 -1.26
N SER A 91 -19.68 2.10 -2.26
CA SER A 91 -20.05 0.70 -2.44
C SER A 91 -19.52 -0.17 -1.30
N ILE A 92 -18.26 0.03 -0.87
CA ILE A 92 -17.65 -0.71 0.24
C ILE A 92 -18.34 -0.36 1.57
N VAL A 93 -18.53 0.93 1.84
CA VAL A 93 -19.19 1.40 3.08
C VAL A 93 -20.64 0.93 3.11
N GLY A 94 -21.35 1.00 1.99
CA GLY A 94 -22.71 0.49 1.84
C GLY A 94 -22.79 -1.01 2.10
N LEU A 95 -21.89 -1.81 1.51
CA LEU A 95 -21.82 -3.25 1.76
C LEU A 95 -21.56 -3.56 3.24
N CYS A 96 -20.58 -2.93 3.86
CA CYS A 96 -20.27 -3.14 5.29
C CYS A 96 -21.46 -2.76 6.18
N SER A 97 -22.12 -1.64 5.89
CA SER A 97 -23.29 -1.19 6.64
C SER A 97 -24.48 -2.14 6.48
N LEU A 98 -24.71 -2.66 5.26
CA LEU A 98 -25.75 -3.66 5.00
C LEU A 98 -25.48 -4.97 5.73
N LEU A 99 -24.23 -5.46 5.74
CA LEU A 99 -23.85 -6.67 6.50
C LEU A 99 -24.11 -6.48 8.00
N VAL A 100 -23.71 -5.35 8.57
CA VAL A 100 -23.95 -5.04 9.98
C VAL A 100 -25.44 -4.95 10.27
N ALA A 101 -26.22 -4.24 9.44
CA ALA A 101 -27.66 -4.10 9.65
C ALA A 101 -28.44 -5.42 9.46
N TRP A 102 -27.95 -6.32 8.61
CA TRP A 102 -28.57 -7.61 8.34
C TRP A 102 -28.31 -8.63 9.45
N GLU A 103 -27.05 -8.75 9.91
CA GLU A 103 -26.65 -9.78 10.86
C GLU A 103 -26.77 -9.35 12.33
N TRP A 104 -26.59 -8.06 12.62
CA TRP A 104 -26.41 -7.58 14.00
C TRP A 104 -27.61 -6.78 14.47
N LYS A 105 -28.31 -7.30 15.50
CA LYS A 105 -29.35 -6.53 16.21
C LYS A 105 -28.78 -5.29 16.93
N ASN A 106 -27.53 -5.38 17.39
CA ASN A 106 -26.83 -4.32 18.12
C ASN A 106 -25.55 -3.92 17.35
N PRO A 107 -25.61 -2.88 16.49
CA PRO A 107 -24.47 -2.48 15.65
C PRO A 107 -23.29 -1.92 16.47
N GLU A 108 -23.53 -1.47 17.70
CA GLU A 108 -22.51 -0.98 18.63
C GLU A 108 -21.48 -2.05 19.00
N ILE A 109 -21.83 -3.34 18.90
CA ILE A 109 -20.87 -4.44 19.08
C ILE A 109 -19.79 -4.39 17.98
N PHE A 110 -20.20 -4.11 16.75
CA PHE A 110 -19.30 -4.10 15.61
C PHE A 110 -18.55 -2.78 15.49
N ILE A 111 -19.21 -1.65 15.80
CA ILE A 111 -18.67 -0.30 15.64
C ILE A 111 -17.96 0.15 16.93
N ASN A 112 -16.64 0.00 16.96
CA ASN A 112 -15.77 0.43 18.05
C ASN A 112 -14.75 1.46 17.53
N PRO A 113 -14.98 2.76 17.77
CA PRO A 113 -14.06 3.82 17.31
C PRO A 113 -12.69 3.78 18.03
N MET A 114 -12.59 3.19 19.22
CA MET A 114 -11.31 3.08 19.93
C MET A 114 -10.37 2.11 19.22
N ASN A 115 -10.87 0.98 18.72
CA ASN A 115 -10.05 0.03 17.95
C ASN A 115 -9.52 0.67 16.66
N ALA A 116 -10.36 1.42 15.95
CA ALA A 116 -9.93 2.21 14.79
C ALA A 116 -8.82 3.21 15.16
N LEU A 117 -8.96 3.91 16.29
CA LEU A 117 -7.98 4.87 16.77
C LEU A 117 -6.66 4.20 17.15
N PHE A 118 -6.69 3.10 17.91
CA PHE A 118 -5.51 2.36 18.33
C PHE A 118 -4.71 1.82 17.14
N ILE A 119 -5.39 1.23 16.17
CA ILE A 119 -4.76 0.74 14.94
C ILE A 119 -4.20 1.91 14.15
N GLY A 120 -4.98 2.98 13.95
CA GLY A 120 -4.55 4.17 13.21
C GLY A 120 -3.30 4.82 13.82
N LEU A 121 -3.29 5.04 15.15
CA LEU A 121 -2.16 5.61 15.87
C LEU A 121 -0.93 4.71 15.84
N THR A 122 -1.11 3.39 15.93
CA THR A 122 0.00 2.43 15.85
C THR A 122 0.62 2.45 14.46
N VAL A 123 -0.19 2.39 13.41
CA VAL A 123 0.25 2.46 12.01
C VAL A 123 0.96 3.79 11.73
N PHE A 124 0.40 4.89 12.21
CA PHE A 124 1.01 6.22 12.08
C PHE A 124 2.34 6.31 12.84
N GLY A 125 2.40 5.82 14.08
CA GLY A 125 3.60 5.78 14.92
C GLY A 125 4.74 4.98 14.28
N LEU A 126 4.47 3.75 13.84
CA LEU A 126 5.45 2.89 13.15
C LEU A 126 5.92 3.51 11.82
N SER A 127 5.03 4.20 11.11
CA SER A 127 5.38 4.91 9.88
C SER A 127 6.32 6.09 10.15
N MET A 128 6.04 6.88 11.20
CA MET A 128 6.92 7.97 11.64
C MET A 128 8.29 7.48 12.07
N MET A 129 8.36 6.39 12.83
CA MET A 129 9.62 5.80 13.28
C MET A 129 10.48 5.29 12.10
N SER A 130 9.86 4.73 11.06
CA SER A 130 10.57 4.11 9.94
C SER A 130 10.89 5.05 8.78
N SER A 131 10.07 6.08 8.57
CA SER A 131 10.11 6.95 7.39
C SER A 131 10.27 8.44 7.73
N GLY A 132 10.17 8.80 9.01
CA GLY A 132 10.20 10.19 9.47
C GLY A 132 8.83 10.88 9.42
N PHE A 133 8.70 11.97 10.17
CA PHE A 133 7.45 12.71 10.33
C PHE A 133 6.89 13.25 9.00
N GLN A 134 7.70 14.03 8.27
CA GLN A 134 7.24 14.71 7.06
C GLN A 134 6.81 13.73 5.96
N ALA A 135 7.59 12.67 5.73
CA ALA A 135 7.27 11.67 4.73
C ALA A 135 5.97 10.93 5.07
N THR A 136 5.74 10.64 6.35
CA THR A 136 4.54 9.97 6.84
C THR A 136 3.30 10.84 6.67
N VAL A 137 3.33 12.10 7.13
CA VAL A 137 2.21 13.03 7.00
C VAL A 137 1.86 13.26 5.53
N ASN A 138 2.88 13.47 4.68
CA ASN A 138 2.65 13.66 3.24
C ASN A 138 2.05 12.41 2.58
N ALA A 139 2.55 11.21 2.91
CA ALA A 139 2.03 9.97 2.37
C ALA A 139 0.57 9.72 2.81
N PHE A 140 0.24 9.95 4.08
CA PHE A 140 -1.11 9.74 4.59
C PHE A 140 -2.08 10.80 4.07
N GLY A 141 -1.60 12.02 3.81
CA GLY A 141 -2.38 13.07 3.16
C GLY A 141 -2.87 12.69 1.75
N THR A 142 -2.21 11.74 1.07
CA THR A 142 -2.66 11.24 -0.24
C THR A 142 -4.00 10.51 -0.18
N VAL A 143 -4.53 10.16 1.00
CA VAL A 143 -5.90 9.61 1.15
C VAL A 143 -6.95 10.50 0.49
N ILE A 144 -6.76 11.83 0.48
CA ILE A 144 -7.66 12.78 -0.20
C ILE A 144 -7.78 12.46 -1.69
N TRP A 145 -6.78 11.81 -2.30
CA TRP A 145 -6.77 11.45 -3.72
C TRP A 145 -7.77 10.37 -4.11
N ILE A 146 -8.36 9.70 -3.12
CA ILE A 146 -9.54 8.85 -3.33
C ILE A 146 -10.72 9.70 -3.83
N PHE A 147 -10.84 10.94 -3.36
CA PHE A 147 -11.96 11.84 -3.68
C PHE A 147 -11.61 12.87 -4.77
N LYS A 148 -10.39 13.43 -4.74
CA LYS A 148 -9.98 14.51 -5.65
C LYS A 148 -8.57 14.26 -6.16
N GLN A 149 -8.37 14.23 -7.48
CA GLN A 149 -7.05 14.04 -8.06
C GLN A 149 -6.07 15.11 -7.55
N PRO A 150 -4.79 14.77 -7.37
CA PRO A 150 -3.77 15.78 -7.15
C PRO A 150 -3.78 16.79 -8.31
N GLN A 151 -3.39 18.02 -8.04
CA GLN A 151 -3.20 19.04 -9.06
C GLN A 151 -1.70 19.27 -9.23
N ASP A 152 -1.16 18.87 -10.37
CA ASP A 152 0.25 19.08 -10.74
C ASP A 152 1.26 18.62 -9.66
N GLN A 153 0.95 17.55 -8.94
CA GLN A 153 1.81 17.10 -7.83
C GLN A 153 3.11 16.52 -8.38
N LEU A 154 4.22 16.99 -7.80
CA LEU A 154 5.57 16.52 -8.10
C LEU A 154 5.92 15.30 -7.23
N LEU A 155 6.77 14.43 -7.76
CA LEU A 155 7.39 13.33 -7.00
C LEU A 155 6.41 12.37 -6.31
N VAL A 156 5.26 12.13 -6.90
CA VAL A 156 4.20 11.23 -6.37
C VAL A 156 4.72 9.82 -6.02
N GLN A 157 5.72 9.32 -6.75
CA GLN A 157 6.42 8.06 -6.47
C GLN A 157 7.02 7.96 -5.06
N ALA A 158 7.36 9.07 -4.41
CA ALA A 158 8.02 9.09 -3.10
C ALA A 158 7.10 8.62 -1.95
N HIS A 159 5.77 8.63 -2.16
CA HIS A 159 4.82 8.17 -1.14
C HIS A 159 4.66 6.64 -1.10
N LEU A 160 4.92 5.95 -2.21
CA LEU A 160 4.69 4.50 -2.33
C LEU A 160 5.47 3.65 -1.31
N PRO A 161 6.78 3.90 -1.06
CA PRO A 161 7.51 3.12 -0.06
C PRO A 161 6.95 3.27 1.36
N VAL A 162 6.47 4.47 1.71
CA VAL A 162 5.86 4.73 3.03
C VAL A 162 4.54 4.00 3.14
N LEU A 163 3.67 4.08 2.13
CA LEU A 163 2.37 3.40 2.12
C LEU A 163 2.51 1.87 2.11
N ARG A 164 3.51 1.31 1.44
CA ARG A 164 3.80 -0.14 1.48
C ARG A 164 4.17 -0.61 2.87
N ARG A 165 5.01 0.14 3.59
CA ARG A 165 5.32 -0.17 4.99
C ARG A 165 4.08 -0.01 5.87
N ALA A 166 3.31 1.07 5.68
CA ALA A 166 2.06 1.29 6.39
C ALA A 166 1.06 0.15 6.20
N LEU A 167 0.97 -0.43 4.99
CA LEU A 167 0.15 -1.62 4.71
C LEU A 167 0.55 -2.81 5.60
N VAL A 168 1.86 -3.10 5.71
CA VAL A 168 2.37 -4.14 6.62
C VAL A 168 2.06 -3.76 8.07
N TYR A 169 2.29 -2.51 8.45
CA TYR A 169 2.00 -1.99 9.79
C TYR A 169 0.54 -2.13 10.19
N CYS A 170 -0.42 -2.09 9.25
CA CYS A 170 -1.82 -2.38 9.54
C CYS A 170 -1.99 -3.78 10.14
N TYR A 171 -1.49 -4.83 9.47
CA TYR A 171 -1.61 -6.19 10.00
C TYR A 171 -0.82 -6.39 11.29
N THR A 172 0.38 -5.81 11.40
CA THR A 172 1.14 -5.85 12.66
C THR A 172 0.39 -5.19 13.80
N ALA A 173 -0.26 -4.04 13.57
CA ALA A 173 -1.11 -3.39 14.56
C ALA A 173 -2.30 -4.29 14.94
N GLY A 174 -2.96 -4.92 13.96
CA GLY A 174 -4.03 -5.88 14.21
C GLY A 174 -3.62 -7.02 15.13
N VAL A 175 -2.46 -7.65 14.87
CA VAL A 175 -1.90 -8.70 15.74
C VAL A 175 -1.62 -8.17 17.15
N ILE A 176 -0.93 -7.04 17.26
CA ILE A 176 -0.54 -6.46 18.56
C ILE A 176 -1.77 -6.17 19.42
N TRP A 177 -2.78 -5.52 18.83
CA TRP A 177 -3.98 -5.13 19.57
C TRP A 177 -4.87 -6.34 19.89
N THR A 178 -5.03 -7.29 18.98
CA THR A 178 -5.73 -8.55 19.30
C THR A 178 -5.04 -9.31 20.42
N LEU A 179 -3.71 -9.42 20.44
CA LEU A 179 -3.00 -10.06 21.55
C LEU A 179 -3.20 -9.30 22.88
N THR A 180 -3.20 -7.97 22.81
CA THR A 180 -3.45 -7.11 23.98
C THR A 180 -4.86 -7.34 24.53
N GLU A 181 -5.87 -7.38 23.67
CA GLU A 181 -7.27 -7.66 24.02
C GLU A 181 -7.45 -9.08 24.58
N VAL A 182 -6.75 -10.09 24.05
CA VAL A 182 -6.76 -11.47 24.60
C VAL A 182 -6.20 -11.50 26.02
N VAL A 183 -5.07 -10.83 26.26
CA VAL A 183 -4.45 -10.75 27.60
C VAL A 183 -5.39 -10.02 28.57
N GLU A 184 -5.99 -8.93 28.13
CA GLU A 184 -6.96 -8.16 28.90
C GLU A 184 -8.18 -9.02 29.28
N ALA A 185 -8.77 -9.72 28.30
CA ALA A 185 -9.90 -10.62 28.51
C ALA A 185 -9.56 -11.76 29.49
N GLY A 186 -8.36 -12.35 29.39
CA GLY A 186 -7.90 -13.38 30.33
C GLY A 186 -7.74 -12.84 31.76
N PHE A 187 -7.15 -11.64 31.90
CA PHE A 187 -6.96 -11.01 33.19
C PHE A 187 -8.28 -10.69 33.88
N TYR A 188 -9.19 -9.96 33.21
CA TYR A 188 -10.49 -9.63 33.80
C TYR A 188 -11.41 -10.84 33.96
N GLY A 189 -11.36 -11.80 33.03
CA GLY A 189 -12.10 -13.06 33.14
C GLY A 189 -11.72 -13.85 34.40
N SER A 190 -10.43 -13.90 34.74
CA SER A 190 -9.93 -14.57 35.96
C SER A 190 -10.38 -13.91 37.27
N GLN A 191 -10.79 -12.64 37.22
CA GLN A 191 -11.27 -11.90 38.40
C GLN A 191 -12.77 -12.06 38.62
N THR A 192 -13.50 -12.68 37.68
CA THR A 192 -14.93 -12.97 37.82
C THR A 192 -15.16 -14.35 38.42
N SER A 193 -16.29 -14.54 39.11
CA SER A 193 -16.62 -15.75 39.88
C SER A 193 -16.58 -17.08 39.11
N ASN A 194 -16.56 -17.05 37.77
CA ASN A 194 -16.57 -18.24 36.93
C ASN A 194 -15.17 -18.77 36.56
N ASN A 195 -14.07 -18.11 36.94
CA ASN A 195 -12.69 -18.60 36.76
C ASN A 195 -12.34 -19.19 35.37
N SER A 196 -13.07 -18.80 34.33
CA SER A 196 -12.89 -19.30 32.97
C SER A 196 -13.13 -18.20 31.96
N MET A 197 -12.24 -18.08 30.98
CA MET A 197 -12.40 -17.18 29.84
C MET A 197 -13.61 -17.63 29.01
N SER A 198 -14.57 -16.73 28.77
CA SER A 198 -15.70 -17.04 27.90
C SER A 198 -15.24 -17.08 26.44
N LEU A 199 -15.79 -17.99 25.64
CA LEU A 199 -15.57 -18.00 24.18
C LEU A 199 -15.96 -16.66 23.55
N ASN A 200 -16.94 -15.96 24.11
CA ASN A 200 -17.36 -14.65 23.62
C ASN A 200 -16.24 -13.62 23.78
N ASP A 201 -15.50 -13.61 24.88
CA ASP A 201 -14.43 -12.64 25.13
C ASP A 201 -13.27 -12.82 24.14
N ILE A 202 -12.98 -14.07 23.78
CA ILE A 202 -12.00 -14.40 22.72
C ILE A 202 -12.50 -13.86 21.38
N LEU A 203 -13.78 -14.04 21.05
CA LEU A 203 -14.33 -13.56 19.78
C LEU A 203 -14.29 -12.02 19.68
N PHE A 204 -14.55 -11.30 20.77
CA PHE A 204 -14.43 -9.85 20.82
C PHE A 204 -12.99 -9.37 20.56
N SER A 205 -11.97 -10.10 21.07
CA SER A 205 -10.56 -9.75 20.84
C SER A 205 -10.10 -9.85 19.37
N MET A 206 -10.85 -10.55 18.52
CA MET A 206 -10.55 -10.63 17.08
C MET A 206 -10.99 -9.36 16.33
N GLN A 207 -11.74 -8.47 16.97
CA GLN A 207 -12.23 -7.23 16.37
C GLN A 207 -11.07 -6.32 15.96
N SER A 208 -10.01 -6.22 16.76
CA SER A 208 -8.82 -5.44 16.39
C SER A 208 -8.16 -5.92 15.08
N MET A 209 -8.06 -7.23 14.86
CA MET A 209 -7.59 -7.77 13.58
C MET A 209 -8.51 -7.38 12.41
N LEU A 210 -9.83 -7.44 12.61
CA LEU A 210 -10.78 -7.06 11.57
C LEU A 210 -10.61 -5.60 11.13
N TYR A 211 -10.50 -4.68 12.09
CA TYR A 211 -10.30 -3.25 11.81
C TYR A 211 -8.98 -2.99 11.08
N ALA A 212 -7.92 -3.73 11.44
CA ALA A 212 -6.62 -3.64 10.77
C ALA A 212 -6.71 -4.10 9.32
N VAL A 213 -7.40 -5.21 9.05
CA VAL A 213 -7.65 -5.70 7.69
C VAL A 213 -8.50 -4.71 6.89
N MET A 214 -9.54 -4.12 7.49
CA MET A 214 -10.35 -3.10 6.82
C MET A 214 -9.51 -1.86 6.45
N LEU A 215 -8.67 -1.36 7.36
CA LEU A 215 -7.76 -0.25 7.06
C LEU A 215 -6.78 -0.60 5.94
N ALA A 216 -6.19 -1.81 5.97
CA ALA A 216 -5.25 -2.29 4.98
C ALA A 216 -5.88 -2.43 3.59
N GLU A 217 -7.00 -3.14 3.51
CA GLU A 217 -7.61 -3.59 2.25
C GLU A 217 -8.59 -2.58 1.66
N PHE A 218 -9.29 -1.79 2.47
CA PHE A 218 -10.28 -0.83 1.97
C PHE A 218 -9.72 0.58 1.80
N LEU A 219 -8.60 0.90 2.45
CA LEU A 219 -8.00 2.24 2.36
C LEU A 219 -6.58 2.22 1.78
N ILE A 220 -5.63 1.58 2.45
CA ILE A 220 -4.20 1.70 2.09
C ILE A 220 -3.88 1.02 0.75
N ARG A 221 -4.34 -0.22 0.52
CA ARG A 221 -4.07 -0.95 -0.73
C ARG A 221 -4.73 -0.28 -1.95
N PRO A 222 -6.01 0.12 -1.92
CA PRO A 222 -6.62 0.86 -3.03
C PRO A 222 -5.92 2.18 -3.31
N LEU A 223 -5.49 2.90 -2.27
CA LEU A 223 -4.73 4.16 -2.41
C LEU A 223 -3.38 3.93 -3.11
N MET A 224 -2.63 2.90 -2.73
CA MET A 224 -1.38 2.54 -3.40
C MET A 224 -1.60 2.20 -4.88
N ASN A 225 -2.63 1.39 -5.18
CA ASN A 225 -2.98 1.05 -6.56
C ASN A 225 -3.40 2.29 -7.35
N ARG A 226 -4.10 3.23 -6.71
CA ARG A 226 -4.48 4.51 -7.31
C ARG A 226 -3.26 5.36 -7.65
N ILE A 227 -2.31 5.49 -6.73
CA ILE A 227 -1.06 6.22 -6.96
C ILE A 227 -0.27 5.58 -8.11
N THR A 228 -0.19 4.26 -8.13
CA THR A 228 0.48 3.51 -9.21
C THR A 228 -0.22 3.72 -10.55
N TRP A 229 -1.55 3.70 -10.57
CA TRP A 229 -2.34 4.01 -11.76
C TRP A 229 -2.10 5.44 -12.27
N LEU A 230 -2.10 6.43 -11.37
CA LEU A 230 -1.80 7.82 -11.70
C LEU A 230 -0.40 7.99 -12.29
N LEU A 231 0.58 7.24 -11.79
CA LEU A 231 1.95 7.21 -12.29
C LEU A 231 2.10 6.50 -13.65
N SER A 232 1.19 5.58 -13.97
CA SER A 232 1.16 4.84 -15.24
C SER A 232 0.42 5.58 -16.36
N ARG A 233 -0.46 6.54 -16.02
CA ARG A 233 -1.27 7.29 -17.00
C ARG A 233 -0.41 8.35 -17.70
N GLN A 234 0.35 7.90 -18.70
CA GLN A 234 0.81 8.78 -19.77
C GLN A 234 -0.25 8.71 -20.86
N HIS A 235 -1.09 9.73 -21.01
CA HIS A 235 -1.81 10.14 -22.23
C HIS A 235 -2.75 11.29 -21.89
#